data_AF-A0A350RA17-F1
#
_entry.id   AF-A0A350RA17-F1
#
_cell.length_a   1.000
_cell.length_b   1.000
_cell.length_c   1.000
_cell.angle_alpha   90.00
_cell.angle_beta   90.00
_cell.angle_gamma   90.00
#
_symmetry.space_group_name_H-M   'P 1'
#
loop_
_entity.id
_entity.type
_entity.pdbx_description
1 polymer ?
#
loop_
_entity_poly.entity_id
_entity_poly.type
_entity_poly.pdbx_seq_one_letter_code
_entity_poly.pdbx_strand_id
1 'polypeptide(L)'
;MQVVNKKWPIEKFLAMRKEVLASWPTGLDPQLDLDLTIKTLKNVPNHKNFAYKLMRAKEEKRTYVQPRAGVALLNEHIDLMRHLEAAGADFLPSTIDSYTRQNRYAEAEEGILVSQKEGRSMLNGFPAVNHGVSACKEVLDSVNVPLQARHGTPDARLLSEIIHAAGWTSNEGGGISYNLPYAKNISLADSIYYWQYCDRLVGFYEEQGIHINREPFGPLTGTLVPPSIAITIGIIEAMLAAEQGVKNITVGYGQCGNVNQDVAAIQMLQELTDDYLKRYGYDCYVTTVFHQWMGGFPQDEAKASGLIAMASTVAALAGATKMITKTPYESIGVPTKEINAFGIRESKMVVSLLKDQKMPSSEALDIEKEQIRKEVNCLMDHVFKLGDGDLAVGTIKAFELGVIDVPFAPSKQNQNKILPARDNEGCVRILEFGNLGMSDDIKAFHKAKLDERAKTEGRSITFQMTVDDVYAVSMGEMIGRPQKARK
;
A
#
# COMPACT_ATOMS: atom_id res chain seq x y z
N MET A 1 -21.22 -15.35 -5.87
CA MET A 1 -21.85 -14.83 -4.64
C MET A 1 -22.10 -13.34 -4.84
N GLN A 2 -23.23 -12.77 -4.40
CA GLN A 2 -23.45 -11.33 -4.57
C GLN A 2 -22.70 -10.57 -3.48
N VAL A 3 -21.70 -9.78 -3.88
CA VAL A 3 -20.93 -8.92 -2.98
C VAL A 3 -21.72 -7.66 -2.70
N VAL A 4 -21.85 -7.30 -1.43
CA VAL A 4 -22.55 -6.12 -0.94
C VAL A 4 -21.73 -5.47 0.16
N ASN A 5 -21.79 -4.15 0.31
CA ASN A 5 -21.14 -3.45 1.39
C ASN A 5 -21.98 -3.56 2.67
N LYS A 6 -21.90 -4.72 3.32
CA LYS A 6 -22.56 -4.99 4.59
C LYS A 6 -21.71 -5.87 5.48
N LYS A 7 -21.62 -5.54 6.76
CA LYS A 7 -20.93 -6.33 7.78
C LYS A 7 -21.44 -7.76 7.76
N TRP A 8 -20.53 -8.73 7.68
CA TRP A 8 -20.94 -10.13 7.71
C TRP A 8 -21.47 -10.51 9.10
N PRO A 9 -22.64 -11.17 9.17
CA PRO A 9 -23.09 -11.83 10.38
C PRO A 9 -22.02 -12.80 10.90
N ILE A 10 -21.94 -12.96 12.21
CA ILE A 10 -20.92 -13.79 12.84
C ILE A 10 -21.01 -15.24 12.33
N GLU A 11 -22.22 -15.77 12.10
CA GLU A 11 -22.44 -17.13 11.61
C GLU A 11 -21.83 -17.33 10.22
N LYS A 12 -21.99 -16.34 9.33
CA LYS A 12 -21.39 -16.35 7.98
C LYS A 12 -19.86 -16.35 8.07
N PHE A 13 -19.31 -15.48 8.92
CA PHE A 13 -17.86 -15.40 9.13
C PHE A 13 -17.30 -16.72 9.68
N LEU A 14 -17.92 -17.29 10.72
CA LEU A 14 -17.49 -18.55 11.32
C LEU A 14 -17.61 -19.74 10.34
N ALA A 15 -18.64 -19.76 9.50
CA ALA A 15 -18.79 -20.78 8.46
C ALA A 15 -17.66 -20.68 7.41
N MET A 16 -17.40 -19.48 6.90
CA MET A 16 -16.31 -19.23 5.96
C MET A 16 -14.95 -19.55 6.57
N ARG A 17 -14.73 -19.26 7.86
CA ARG A 17 -13.47 -19.56 8.54
C ARG A 17 -13.15 -21.07 8.50
N LYS A 18 -14.15 -21.94 8.65
CA LYS A 18 -13.92 -23.40 8.56
C LYS A 18 -13.37 -23.81 7.19
N GLU A 19 -13.88 -23.22 6.11
CA GLU A 19 -13.40 -23.47 4.74
C GLU A 19 -11.98 -22.92 4.55
N VAL A 20 -11.72 -21.70 5.03
CA VAL A 20 -10.42 -21.04 4.95
C VAL A 20 -9.33 -21.84 5.68
N LEU A 21 -9.60 -22.26 6.91
CA LEU A 21 -8.65 -23.03 7.74
C LEU A 21 -8.35 -24.41 7.15
N ALA A 22 -9.25 -24.98 6.37
CA ALA A 22 -9.01 -26.27 5.69
C ALA A 22 -8.13 -26.15 4.43
N SER A 23 -7.77 -24.94 3.98
CA SER A 23 -7.08 -24.72 2.70
C SER A 23 -5.60 -25.10 2.69
N TRP A 24 -4.97 -25.26 3.86
CA TRP A 24 -3.59 -25.76 4.01
C TRP A 24 -3.39 -26.42 5.39
N PRO A 25 -2.49 -27.41 5.56
CA PRO A 25 -2.34 -28.14 6.83
C PRO A 25 -2.05 -27.26 8.05
N THR A 26 -1.33 -26.14 7.90
CA THR A 26 -1.09 -25.21 9.02
C THR A 26 -2.34 -24.48 9.48
N GLY A 27 -3.41 -24.46 8.69
CA GLY A 27 -4.73 -23.97 9.09
C GLY A 27 -5.42 -24.87 10.14
N LEU A 28 -4.90 -26.08 10.38
CA LEU A 28 -5.35 -26.99 11.44
C LEU A 28 -4.54 -26.84 12.74
N ASP A 29 -3.62 -25.88 12.83
CA ASP A 29 -2.85 -25.61 14.05
C ASP A 29 -3.82 -25.24 15.20
N PRO A 30 -3.76 -25.92 16.36
CA PRO A 30 -4.61 -25.61 17.50
C PRO A 30 -4.55 -24.14 17.94
N GLN A 31 -3.45 -23.43 17.68
CA GLN A 31 -3.32 -22.01 18.01
C GLN A 31 -4.25 -21.10 17.21
N LEU A 32 -4.84 -21.58 16.11
CA LEU A 32 -5.87 -20.88 15.33
C LEU A 32 -7.27 -20.96 15.95
N ASP A 33 -7.39 -21.60 17.11
CA ASP A 33 -8.55 -21.41 17.97
C ASP A 33 -8.69 -19.93 18.37
N LEU A 34 -9.91 -19.40 18.26
CA LEU A 34 -10.15 -17.97 18.47
C LEU A 34 -9.89 -17.55 19.93
N ASP A 35 -10.19 -18.40 20.91
CA ASP A 35 -9.98 -18.06 22.32
C ASP A 35 -8.49 -18.02 22.65
N LEU A 36 -7.71 -18.97 22.09
CA LEU A 36 -6.25 -18.95 22.18
C LEU A 36 -5.65 -17.74 21.47
N THR A 37 -6.13 -17.42 20.27
CA THR A 37 -5.67 -16.24 19.53
C THR A 37 -5.97 -14.94 20.27
N ILE A 38 -7.19 -14.78 20.82
CA ILE A 38 -7.57 -13.63 21.66
C ILE A 38 -6.62 -13.50 22.84
N LYS A 39 -6.30 -14.61 23.52
CA LYS A 39 -5.34 -14.61 24.63
C LYS A 39 -3.94 -14.19 24.18
N THR A 40 -3.46 -14.69 23.04
CA THR A 40 -2.16 -14.30 22.47
C THR A 40 -2.12 -12.81 22.17
N LEU A 41 -3.14 -12.29 21.46
CA LEU A 41 -3.22 -10.90 21.05
C LEU A 41 -3.32 -9.93 22.24
N LYS A 42 -4.11 -10.27 23.27
CA LYS A 42 -4.20 -9.47 24.51
C LYS A 42 -2.87 -9.39 25.28
N ASN A 43 -1.99 -10.37 25.08
CA ASN A 43 -0.66 -10.40 25.70
C ASN A 43 0.42 -9.71 24.83
N VAL A 44 0.10 -9.24 23.62
CA VAL A 44 1.04 -8.44 22.82
C VAL A 44 1.22 -7.09 23.53
N PRO A 45 2.44 -6.75 23.98
CA PRO A 45 2.65 -5.51 24.71
C PRO A 45 2.47 -4.30 23.78
N ASN A 46 2.00 -3.17 24.31
CA ASN A 46 1.61 -2.01 23.51
C ASN A 46 2.72 -1.50 22.57
N HIS A 47 3.99 -1.59 22.96
CA HIS A 47 5.12 -1.15 22.11
C HIS A 47 5.37 -2.07 20.91
N LYS A 48 4.84 -3.31 20.93
CA LYS A 48 4.81 -4.28 19.82
C LYS A 48 3.45 -4.36 19.13
N ASN A 49 2.45 -3.59 19.56
CA ASN A 49 1.19 -3.46 18.85
C ASN A 49 1.29 -2.32 17.82
N PHE A 50 0.96 -2.63 16.56
CA PHE A 50 1.12 -1.72 15.44
C PHE A 50 0.17 -0.52 15.54
N ALA A 51 -1.10 -0.75 15.89
CA ALA A 51 -2.11 0.29 16.01
C ALA A 51 -1.74 1.30 17.11
N TYR A 52 -1.32 0.85 18.30
CA TYR A 52 -0.90 1.75 19.37
C TYR A 52 0.34 2.57 19.01
N LYS A 53 1.33 1.97 18.35
CA LYS A 53 2.53 2.69 17.93
C LYS A 53 2.25 3.71 16.82
N LEU A 54 1.27 3.46 15.94
CA LEU A 54 0.76 4.45 14.98
C LEU A 54 0.04 5.62 15.66
N MET A 55 -0.79 5.36 16.66
CA MET A 55 -1.45 6.41 17.45
C MET A 55 -0.40 7.33 18.08
N ARG A 56 0.61 6.74 18.72
CA ARG A 56 1.75 7.46 19.27
C ARG A 56 2.50 8.29 18.22
N ALA A 57 2.78 7.74 17.04
CA ALA A 57 3.44 8.49 15.96
C ALA A 57 2.63 9.72 15.53
N LYS A 58 1.31 9.58 15.41
CA LYS A 58 0.41 10.69 15.05
C LYS A 58 0.32 11.74 16.16
N GLU A 59 0.25 11.34 17.43
CA GLU A 59 0.27 12.23 18.60
C GLU A 59 1.58 13.02 18.70
N GLU A 60 2.71 12.34 18.52
CA GLU A 60 4.05 12.95 18.49
C GLU A 60 4.27 13.79 17.21
N LYS A 61 3.37 13.70 16.22
CA LYS A 61 3.50 14.30 14.88
C LYS A 61 4.82 13.90 14.18
N ARG A 62 5.21 12.64 14.34
CA ARG A 62 6.45 12.09 13.77
C ARG A 62 6.16 11.12 12.63
N THR A 63 7.02 11.16 11.62
CA THR A 63 7.07 10.12 10.58
C THR A 63 7.94 8.97 11.05
N TYR A 64 7.33 7.82 11.25
CA TYR A 64 8.04 6.57 11.58
C TYR A 64 8.45 5.83 10.30
N VAL A 65 9.58 5.13 10.33
CA VAL A 65 10.14 4.43 9.16
C VAL A 65 9.93 2.91 9.24
N GLN A 66 9.56 2.31 8.11
CA GLN A 66 9.39 0.86 7.97
C GLN A 66 10.03 0.37 6.67
N PRO A 67 10.88 -0.66 6.68
CA PRO A 67 11.43 -1.25 5.46
C PRO A 67 10.45 -2.25 4.81
N ARG A 68 10.90 -2.88 3.71
CA ARG A 68 10.40 -4.18 3.21
C ARG A 68 11.49 -5.23 3.39
N ALA A 69 11.14 -6.44 3.84
CA ALA A 69 12.12 -7.51 4.09
C ALA A 69 11.44 -8.87 4.28
N GLY A 70 11.98 -9.92 3.67
CA GLY A 70 11.48 -11.29 3.78
C GLY A 70 12.40 -12.28 3.09
N VAL A 71 12.64 -13.43 3.71
CA VAL A 71 13.45 -14.54 3.18
C VAL A 71 12.79 -15.87 3.54
N ALA A 72 13.12 -16.94 2.82
CA ALA A 72 12.42 -18.21 2.91
C ALA A 72 12.50 -18.89 4.28
N LEU A 73 13.67 -18.85 4.92
CA LEU A 73 13.99 -19.64 6.10
C LEU A 73 13.78 -18.85 7.40
N LEU A 74 13.26 -19.51 8.43
CA LEU A 74 12.84 -18.87 9.68
C LEU A 74 13.99 -18.17 10.43
N ASN A 75 15.10 -18.86 10.65
CA ASN A 75 16.23 -18.33 11.43
C ASN A 75 16.87 -17.13 10.72
N GLU A 76 17.03 -17.23 9.40
CA GLU A 76 17.54 -16.16 8.55
C GLU A 76 16.57 -14.98 8.50
N HIS A 77 15.26 -15.24 8.53
CA HIS A 77 14.26 -14.18 8.63
C HIS A 77 14.32 -13.46 9.98
N ILE A 78 14.49 -14.19 11.08
CA ILE A 78 14.69 -13.62 12.42
C ILE A 78 15.97 -12.78 12.48
N ASP A 79 17.09 -13.27 11.96
CA ASP A 79 18.35 -12.50 11.88
C ASP A 79 18.17 -11.21 11.07
N LEU A 80 17.50 -11.30 9.92
CA LEU A 80 17.15 -10.13 9.11
C LEU A 80 16.31 -9.14 9.91
N MET A 81 15.24 -9.57 10.56
CA MET A 81 14.36 -8.69 11.34
C MET A 81 15.10 -7.97 12.47
N ARG A 82 15.91 -8.69 13.25
CA ARG A 82 16.74 -8.12 14.32
C ARG A 82 17.75 -7.12 13.79
N HIS A 83 18.36 -7.39 12.63
CA HIS A 83 19.30 -6.47 12.02
C HIS A 83 18.64 -5.14 11.61
N LEU A 84 17.44 -5.20 11.02
CA LEU A 84 16.71 -3.99 10.61
C LEU A 84 16.17 -3.21 11.81
N GLU A 85 15.75 -3.90 12.87
CA GLU A 85 15.41 -3.27 14.15
C GLU A 85 16.60 -2.50 14.72
N ALA A 86 17.79 -3.13 14.79
CA ALA A 86 19.01 -2.50 15.26
C ALA A 86 19.45 -1.30 14.39
N ALA A 87 19.07 -1.29 13.11
CA ALA A 87 19.30 -0.17 12.21
C ALA A 87 18.36 1.03 12.46
N GLY A 88 17.35 0.89 13.32
CA GLY A 88 16.45 1.97 13.73
C GLY A 88 15.06 1.95 13.09
N ALA A 89 14.64 0.80 12.53
CA ALA A 89 13.27 0.63 12.02
C ALA A 89 12.24 0.83 13.16
N ASP A 90 11.22 1.66 12.93
CA ASP A 90 10.15 1.86 13.90
C ASP A 90 9.11 0.75 13.83
N PHE A 91 8.94 0.16 12.65
CA PHE A 91 8.09 -0.99 12.42
C PHE A 91 8.86 -2.01 11.60
N LEU A 92 8.56 -3.29 11.79
CA LEU A 92 9.14 -4.34 10.97
C LEU A 92 8.10 -4.93 10.01
N PRO A 93 8.50 -5.24 8.78
CA PRO A 93 7.69 -5.99 7.84
C PRO A 93 7.96 -7.50 7.99
N SER A 94 7.04 -8.33 7.55
CA SER A 94 7.37 -9.61 6.94
C SER A 94 6.81 -9.58 5.52
N THR A 95 7.69 -9.39 4.54
CA THR A 95 7.33 -9.38 3.13
C THR A 95 7.06 -10.82 2.68
N ILE A 96 5.82 -11.13 2.33
CA ILE A 96 5.41 -12.50 1.99
C ILE A 96 5.86 -12.87 0.58
N ASP A 97 6.28 -14.11 0.35
CA ASP A 97 6.76 -14.55 -0.98
C ASP A 97 5.62 -14.60 -2.03
N SER A 98 6.00 -14.56 -3.31
CA SER A 98 5.03 -14.51 -4.42
C SER A 98 4.21 -15.79 -4.62
N TYR A 99 4.68 -16.96 -4.19
CA TYR A 99 3.88 -18.18 -4.28
C TYR A 99 2.77 -18.16 -3.24
N THR A 100 3.09 -17.79 -1.98
CA THR A 100 2.06 -17.58 -0.95
C THR A 100 1.02 -16.54 -1.39
N ARG A 101 1.43 -15.48 -2.10
CA ARG A 101 0.52 -14.46 -2.66
C ARG A 101 -0.49 -14.99 -3.69
N GLN A 102 -0.23 -16.16 -4.28
CA GLN A 102 -1.11 -16.82 -5.24
C GLN A 102 -1.68 -18.14 -4.68
N ASN A 103 -1.59 -18.33 -3.35
CA ASN A 103 -2.04 -19.53 -2.66
C ASN A 103 -1.38 -20.83 -3.17
N ARG A 104 -0.14 -20.70 -3.66
CA ARG A 104 0.71 -21.74 -4.24
C ARG A 104 1.65 -22.34 -3.20
N TYR A 105 1.07 -22.86 -2.11
CA TYR A 105 1.83 -23.25 -0.91
C TYR A 105 2.77 -24.44 -1.13
N ALA A 106 2.45 -25.34 -2.08
CA ALA A 106 3.35 -26.43 -2.46
C ALA A 106 4.66 -25.91 -3.09
N GLU A 107 4.59 -24.87 -3.93
CA GLU A 107 5.78 -24.26 -4.53
C GLU A 107 6.56 -23.43 -3.51
N ALA A 108 5.88 -22.83 -2.54
CA ALA A 108 6.55 -22.20 -1.40
C ALA A 108 7.30 -23.23 -0.55
N GLU A 109 6.71 -24.41 -0.31
CA GLU A 109 7.36 -25.52 0.40
C GLU A 109 8.62 -26.00 -0.32
N GLU A 110 8.53 -26.23 -1.64
CA GLU A 110 9.69 -26.56 -2.47
C GLU A 110 10.76 -25.46 -2.37
N GLY A 111 10.35 -24.19 -2.43
CA GLY A 111 11.25 -23.06 -2.27
C GLY A 111 11.97 -23.02 -0.91
N ILE A 112 11.32 -23.44 0.18
CA ILE A 112 11.96 -23.59 1.50
C ILE A 112 13.03 -24.68 1.42
N LEU A 113 12.69 -25.87 0.91
CA LEU A 113 13.62 -27.00 0.82
C LEU A 113 14.85 -26.68 -0.04
N VAL A 114 14.66 -26.02 -1.19
CA VAL A 114 15.77 -25.59 -2.05
C VAL A 114 16.59 -24.51 -1.34
N SER A 115 15.96 -23.58 -0.60
CA SER A 115 16.69 -22.56 0.15
C SER A 115 17.60 -23.17 1.24
N GLN A 116 17.13 -24.21 1.93
CA GLN A 116 17.93 -24.96 2.90
C GLN A 116 19.14 -25.63 2.23
N LYS A 117 18.93 -26.25 1.07
CA LYS A 117 20.00 -26.92 0.31
C LYS A 117 21.07 -25.96 -0.20
N GLU A 118 20.66 -24.79 -0.71
CA GLU A 118 21.55 -23.81 -1.33
C GLU A 118 22.18 -22.84 -0.31
N GLY A 119 21.74 -22.86 0.94
CA GLY A 119 22.23 -21.95 1.99
C GLY A 119 21.90 -20.47 1.74
N ARG A 120 20.89 -20.18 0.91
CA ARG A 120 20.40 -18.83 0.61
C ARG A 120 18.94 -18.87 0.18
N SER A 121 18.22 -17.75 0.34
CA SER A 121 16.80 -17.67 -0.03
C SER A 121 16.60 -17.82 -1.53
N MET A 122 15.74 -18.78 -1.92
CA MET A 122 15.23 -18.97 -3.28
C MET A 122 13.81 -18.43 -3.45
N LEU A 123 13.20 -17.97 -2.35
CA LEU A 123 11.96 -17.20 -2.36
C LEU A 123 12.27 -15.70 -2.25
N ASN A 124 11.39 -14.89 -2.81
CA ASN A 124 11.45 -13.43 -2.74
C ASN A 124 10.75 -12.84 -1.50
N GLY A 125 10.46 -13.68 -0.50
CA GLY A 125 9.78 -13.30 0.73
C GLY A 125 9.66 -14.47 1.72
N PHE A 126 8.97 -14.21 2.83
CA PHE A 126 8.75 -15.15 3.92
C PHE A 126 7.41 -15.93 3.71
N PRO A 127 7.44 -17.26 3.58
CA PRO A 127 6.26 -18.08 3.37
C PRO A 127 5.50 -18.34 4.69
N ALA A 128 4.87 -17.30 5.22
CA ALA A 128 4.21 -17.34 6.54
C ALA A 128 3.14 -18.44 6.66
N VAL A 129 2.43 -18.75 5.57
CA VAL A 129 1.41 -19.82 5.57
C VAL A 129 2.05 -21.20 5.78
N ASN A 130 3.17 -21.48 5.10
CA ASN A 130 3.91 -22.74 5.25
C ASN A 130 4.55 -22.87 6.64
N HIS A 131 5.09 -21.76 7.16
CA HIS A 131 5.70 -21.71 8.49
C HIS A 131 4.67 -21.80 9.63
N GLY A 132 3.44 -21.34 9.41
CA GLY A 132 2.34 -21.44 10.38
C GLY A 132 2.48 -20.50 11.57
N VAL A 133 1.58 -20.65 12.55
CA VAL A 133 1.44 -19.73 13.69
C VAL A 133 2.67 -19.74 14.58
N SER A 134 3.18 -20.93 14.92
CA SER A 134 4.33 -21.08 15.82
C SER A 134 5.57 -20.32 15.35
N ALA A 135 5.94 -20.49 14.08
CA ALA A 135 7.11 -19.82 13.51
C ALA A 135 6.88 -18.30 13.33
N CYS A 136 5.68 -17.88 12.89
CA CYS A 136 5.35 -16.45 12.84
C CYS A 136 5.39 -15.80 14.23
N LYS A 137 5.00 -16.54 15.27
CA LYS A 137 5.08 -16.10 16.67
C LYS A 137 6.53 -16.01 17.13
N GLU A 138 7.40 -16.96 16.74
CA GLU A 138 8.83 -16.89 17.02
C GLU A 138 9.48 -15.64 16.41
N VAL A 139 9.08 -15.26 15.19
CA VAL A 139 9.51 -13.99 14.57
C VAL A 139 9.10 -12.80 15.45
N LEU A 140 7.84 -12.73 15.90
CA LEU A 140 7.39 -11.68 16.81
C LEU A 140 8.19 -11.68 18.11
N ASP A 141 8.33 -12.82 18.77
CA ASP A 141 9.01 -12.94 20.06
C ASP A 141 10.51 -12.58 19.97
N SER A 142 11.09 -12.68 18.77
CA SER A 142 12.50 -12.36 18.51
C SER A 142 12.84 -10.87 18.39
N VAL A 143 11.85 -9.99 18.29
CA VAL A 143 11.99 -8.54 18.08
C VAL A 143 11.19 -7.71 19.10
N ASN A 144 11.47 -6.41 19.17
CA ASN A 144 10.90 -5.48 20.15
C ASN A 144 10.05 -4.34 19.52
N VAL A 145 9.83 -4.34 18.21
CA VAL A 145 8.91 -3.42 17.52
C VAL A 145 7.74 -4.18 16.84
N PRO A 146 6.64 -3.51 16.47
CA PRO A 146 5.49 -4.19 15.88
C PRO A 146 5.78 -4.77 14.51
N LEU A 147 5.12 -5.89 14.19
CA LEU A 147 5.18 -6.56 12.89
C LEU A 147 3.93 -6.33 12.05
N GLN A 148 4.14 -6.30 10.74
CA GLN A 148 3.08 -6.24 9.74
C GLN A 148 3.37 -7.21 8.59
N ALA A 149 2.36 -7.98 8.18
CA ALA A 149 2.43 -8.68 6.90
C ALA A 149 2.32 -7.67 5.74
N ARG A 150 3.32 -7.65 4.87
CA ARG A 150 3.36 -6.78 3.68
C ARG A 150 3.46 -7.66 2.45
N HIS A 151 2.54 -7.53 1.49
CA HIS A 151 2.44 -8.50 0.41
C HIS A 151 1.78 -7.94 -0.85
N GLY A 152 0.89 -8.72 -1.47
CA GLY A 152 0.19 -8.42 -2.71
C GLY A 152 -0.69 -9.61 -3.09
N THR A 153 -1.60 -9.98 -2.16
CA THR A 153 -2.34 -11.25 -2.18
C THR A 153 -3.83 -11.00 -2.43
N PRO A 154 -4.39 -11.44 -3.56
CA PRO A 154 -5.82 -11.30 -3.84
C PRO A 154 -6.71 -12.07 -2.87
N ASP A 155 -6.33 -13.31 -2.48
CA ASP A 155 -6.99 -14.10 -1.44
C ASP A 155 -6.06 -14.30 -0.24
N ALA A 156 -6.15 -13.37 0.71
CA ALA A 156 -5.29 -13.34 1.90
C ALA A 156 -5.94 -13.99 3.13
N ARG A 157 -7.02 -14.76 2.98
CA ARG A 157 -7.84 -15.20 4.12
C ARG A 157 -7.06 -16.07 5.10
N LEU A 158 -6.43 -17.15 4.63
CA LEU A 158 -5.64 -18.04 5.48
C LEU A 158 -4.39 -17.34 6.03
N LEU A 159 -3.73 -16.52 5.21
CA LEU A 159 -2.58 -15.73 5.65
C LEU A 159 -2.96 -14.84 6.83
N SER A 160 -4.11 -14.15 6.76
CA SER A 160 -4.60 -13.24 7.80
C SER A 160 -4.86 -13.97 9.12
N GLU A 161 -5.46 -15.17 9.06
CA GLU A 161 -5.65 -16.01 10.26
C GLU A 161 -4.32 -16.33 10.94
N ILE A 162 -3.33 -16.81 10.17
CA ILE A 162 -2.04 -17.25 10.68
C ILE A 162 -1.25 -16.09 11.32
N ILE A 163 -1.14 -14.96 10.62
CA ILE A 163 -0.33 -13.83 11.11
C ILE A 163 -0.96 -13.20 12.35
N HIS A 164 -2.29 -13.11 12.42
CA HIS A 164 -2.97 -12.50 13.57
C HIS A 164 -2.94 -13.44 14.78
N ALA A 165 -3.12 -14.75 14.58
CA ALA A 165 -2.91 -15.75 15.63
C ALA A 165 -1.49 -15.73 16.21
N ALA A 166 -0.50 -15.40 15.39
CA ALA A 166 0.89 -15.22 15.80
C ALA A 166 1.17 -13.89 16.55
N GLY A 167 0.19 -12.99 16.63
CA GLY A 167 0.32 -11.70 17.28
C GLY A 167 0.81 -10.56 16.38
N TRP A 168 0.86 -10.75 15.05
CA TRP A 168 1.16 -9.66 14.13
C TRP A 168 -0.08 -8.76 14.04
N THR A 169 0.08 -7.51 14.46
CA THR A 169 -1.02 -6.58 14.73
C THR A 169 -1.24 -5.58 13.59
N SER A 170 -0.81 -5.95 12.38
CA SER A 170 -1.12 -5.21 11.16
C SER A 170 -1.08 -6.10 9.92
N ASN A 171 -2.01 -5.86 9.01
CA ASN A 171 -2.07 -6.53 7.70
C ASN A 171 -2.22 -5.47 6.60
N GLU A 172 -1.39 -5.51 5.56
CA GLU A 172 -1.48 -4.61 4.40
C GLU A 172 -2.38 -5.22 3.31
N GLY A 173 -3.05 -4.40 2.52
CA GLY A 173 -3.81 -4.81 1.34
C GLY A 173 -5.28 -4.42 1.38
N GLY A 174 -5.99 -4.80 0.32
CA GLY A 174 -7.42 -4.60 0.15
C GLY A 174 -7.92 -5.24 -1.15
N GLY A 175 -9.25 -5.27 -1.32
CA GLY A 175 -9.92 -5.96 -2.42
C GLY A 175 -9.58 -5.45 -3.83
N ILE A 176 -9.05 -4.24 -3.93
CA ILE A 176 -8.68 -3.58 -5.20
C ILE A 176 -7.15 -3.54 -5.30
N SER A 177 -6.50 -2.95 -4.30
CA SER A 177 -5.07 -2.65 -4.30
C SER A 177 -4.19 -3.90 -4.26
N TYR A 178 -4.69 -5.01 -3.69
CA TYR A 178 -4.03 -6.32 -3.73
C TYR A 178 -4.63 -7.28 -4.76
N ASN A 179 -5.49 -6.80 -5.66
CA ASN A 179 -5.88 -7.50 -6.88
C ASN A 179 -5.22 -6.85 -8.11
N LEU A 180 -5.62 -5.63 -8.47
CA LEU A 180 -5.31 -5.06 -9.79
C LEU A 180 -3.82 -5.03 -10.14
N PRO A 181 -2.89 -4.65 -9.25
CA PRO A 181 -1.46 -4.65 -9.53
C PRO A 181 -0.82 -6.05 -9.49
N TYR A 182 -1.49 -7.05 -8.92
CA TYR A 182 -0.87 -8.32 -8.50
C TYR A 182 -1.50 -9.57 -9.12
N ALA A 183 -2.62 -9.46 -9.82
CA ALA A 183 -3.31 -10.58 -10.45
C ALA A 183 -3.82 -10.24 -11.85
N LYS A 184 -3.94 -11.27 -12.68
CA LYS A 184 -4.44 -11.15 -14.06
C LYS A 184 -5.91 -11.52 -14.20
N ASN A 185 -6.34 -12.60 -13.54
CA ASN A 185 -7.61 -13.27 -13.83
C ASN A 185 -8.61 -13.28 -12.66
N ILE A 186 -8.26 -12.70 -11.51
CA ILE A 186 -9.14 -12.71 -10.33
C ILE A 186 -10.14 -11.56 -10.46
N SER A 187 -11.43 -11.87 -10.36
CA SER A 187 -12.47 -10.85 -10.46
C SER A 187 -12.42 -9.90 -9.26
N LEU A 188 -12.84 -8.64 -9.46
CA LEU A 188 -12.94 -7.71 -8.33
C LEU A 188 -14.00 -8.14 -7.32
N ALA A 189 -15.07 -8.81 -7.76
CA ALA A 189 -16.06 -9.40 -6.87
C ALA A 189 -15.41 -10.42 -5.93
N ASP A 190 -14.60 -11.34 -6.46
CA ASP A 190 -13.93 -12.37 -5.64
C ASP A 190 -12.94 -11.73 -4.66
N SER A 191 -12.06 -10.83 -5.13
CA SER A 191 -11.07 -10.21 -4.24
C SER A 191 -11.73 -9.32 -3.18
N ILE A 192 -12.76 -8.54 -3.51
CA ILE A 192 -13.50 -7.76 -2.49
C ILE A 192 -14.16 -8.71 -1.49
N TYR A 193 -14.73 -9.83 -1.94
CA TYR A 193 -15.31 -10.83 -1.04
C TYR A 193 -14.26 -11.45 -0.10
N TYR A 194 -13.07 -11.78 -0.60
CA TYR A 194 -11.97 -12.29 0.21
C TYR A 194 -11.44 -11.26 1.20
N TRP A 195 -11.35 -9.99 0.80
CA TRP A 195 -10.90 -8.93 1.69
C TRP A 195 -11.96 -8.52 2.72
N GLN A 196 -13.25 -8.66 2.42
CA GLN A 196 -14.31 -8.57 3.43
C GLN A 196 -14.11 -9.59 4.56
N TYR A 197 -13.61 -10.80 4.25
CA TYR A 197 -13.24 -11.76 5.29
C TYR A 197 -12.05 -11.27 6.13
N CYS A 198 -10.98 -10.81 5.49
CA CYS A 198 -9.79 -10.32 6.21
C CYS A 198 -10.14 -9.14 7.14
N ASP A 199 -10.96 -8.22 6.66
CA ASP A 199 -11.41 -7.07 7.43
C ASP A 199 -12.42 -7.48 8.51
N ARG A 200 -13.28 -8.49 8.25
CA ARG A 200 -14.21 -9.04 9.25
C ARG A 200 -13.49 -9.77 10.38
N LEU A 201 -12.37 -10.44 10.09
CA LEU A 201 -11.49 -11.05 11.09
C LEU A 201 -10.90 -9.98 12.02
N VAL A 202 -10.40 -8.88 11.46
CA VAL A 202 -9.95 -7.74 12.28
C VAL A 202 -11.11 -7.13 13.06
N GLY A 203 -12.27 -6.93 12.44
CA GLY A 203 -13.47 -6.45 13.12
C GLY A 203 -13.94 -7.36 14.26
N PHE A 204 -13.75 -8.68 14.15
CA PHE A 204 -13.98 -9.62 15.23
C PHE A 204 -13.03 -9.37 16.40
N TYR A 205 -11.74 -9.16 16.14
CA TYR A 205 -10.77 -8.85 17.21
C TYR A 205 -11.03 -7.48 17.86
N GLU A 206 -11.43 -6.47 17.08
CA GLU A 206 -11.83 -5.16 17.61
C GLU A 206 -13.06 -5.27 18.55
N GLU A 207 -14.04 -6.13 18.22
CA GLU A 207 -15.18 -6.43 19.11
C GLU A 207 -14.74 -7.03 20.47
N GLN A 208 -13.55 -7.63 20.54
CA GLN A 208 -12.94 -8.17 21.77
C GLN A 208 -11.98 -7.19 22.47
N GLY A 209 -11.90 -5.95 22.00
CA GLY A 209 -11.00 -4.91 22.51
C GLY A 209 -9.54 -5.07 22.07
N ILE A 210 -9.28 -5.78 20.97
CA ILE A 210 -7.95 -5.97 20.41
C ILE A 210 -7.79 -5.10 19.16
N HIS A 211 -6.86 -4.15 19.20
CA HIS A 211 -6.62 -3.26 18.06
C HIS A 211 -5.61 -3.85 17.07
N ILE A 212 -6.02 -3.94 15.81
CA ILE A 212 -5.19 -4.41 14.70
C ILE A 212 -5.32 -3.41 13.55
N ASN A 213 -4.18 -2.94 13.04
CA ASN A 213 -4.15 -2.00 11.92
C ASN A 213 -4.43 -2.71 10.59
N ARG A 214 -5.18 -2.04 9.71
CA ARG A 214 -5.29 -2.39 8.28
C ARG A 214 -4.69 -1.30 7.43
N GLU A 215 -4.04 -1.67 6.33
CA GLU A 215 -3.40 -0.70 5.44
C GLU A 215 -3.70 -0.97 3.96
N PRO A 216 -4.72 -0.31 3.38
CA PRO A 216 -4.89 -0.23 1.92
C PRO A 216 -3.59 0.14 1.19
N PHE A 217 -3.26 -0.58 0.11
CA PHE A 217 -2.00 -0.37 -0.60
C PHE A 217 -2.09 0.74 -1.65
N GLY A 218 -1.80 1.96 -1.21
CA GLY A 218 -1.94 3.18 -2.02
C GLY A 218 -1.14 3.29 -3.32
N PRO A 219 0.12 2.83 -3.42
CA PRO A 219 0.91 3.00 -4.64
C PRO A 219 0.38 2.26 -5.87
N LEU A 220 -0.45 1.22 -5.67
CA LEU A 220 -0.98 0.38 -6.76
C LEU A 220 0.14 -0.17 -7.65
N THR A 221 0.18 0.21 -8.94
CA THR A 221 1.19 -0.24 -9.90
C THR A 221 2.54 0.48 -9.74
N GLY A 222 2.62 1.50 -8.88
CA GLY A 222 3.83 2.27 -8.64
C GLY A 222 4.30 3.13 -9.82
N THR A 223 3.48 3.23 -10.87
CA THR A 223 3.89 3.80 -12.17
C THR A 223 2.94 4.89 -12.61
N LEU A 224 3.29 6.14 -12.29
CA LEU A 224 2.56 7.35 -12.70
C LEU A 224 1.05 7.31 -12.37
N VAL A 225 0.68 6.75 -11.22
CA VAL A 225 -0.72 6.72 -10.77
C VAL A 225 -1.13 8.14 -10.33
N PRO A 226 -2.14 8.77 -10.96
CA PRO A 226 -2.61 10.08 -10.54
C PRO A 226 -3.09 10.07 -9.07
N PRO A 227 -2.80 11.11 -8.27
CA PRO A 227 -3.17 11.14 -6.85
C PRO A 227 -4.65 10.86 -6.59
N SER A 228 -5.55 11.43 -7.39
CA SER A 228 -6.99 11.25 -7.22
C SER A 228 -7.45 9.80 -7.36
N ILE A 229 -6.82 9.02 -8.25
CA ILE A 229 -7.14 7.60 -8.43
C ILE A 229 -6.66 6.78 -7.24
N ALA A 230 -5.42 7.02 -6.79
CA ALA A 230 -4.87 6.36 -5.60
C ALA A 230 -5.69 6.66 -4.33
N ILE A 231 -6.05 7.94 -4.14
CA ILE A 231 -6.83 8.40 -2.98
C ILE A 231 -8.25 7.82 -3.01
N THR A 232 -8.92 7.83 -4.16
CA THR A 232 -10.26 7.24 -4.32
C THR A 232 -10.26 5.77 -3.92
N ILE A 233 -9.29 4.98 -4.41
CA ILE A 233 -9.16 3.55 -4.07
C ILE A 233 -8.86 3.37 -2.57
N GLY A 234 -7.97 4.21 -2.00
CA GLY A 234 -7.69 4.19 -0.57
C GLY A 234 -8.92 4.45 0.30
N ILE A 235 -9.77 5.42 -0.08
CA ILE A 235 -11.03 5.73 0.60
C ILE A 235 -12.01 4.56 0.48
N ILE A 236 -12.19 4.00 -0.72
CA ILE A 236 -13.07 2.84 -0.95
C ILE A 236 -12.65 1.70 -0.03
N GLU A 237 -11.38 1.32 -0.01
CA GLU A 237 -10.89 0.21 0.81
C GLU A 237 -10.99 0.51 2.31
N ALA A 238 -10.77 1.76 2.74
CA ALA A 238 -10.96 2.16 4.13
C ALA A 238 -12.44 2.00 4.56
N MET A 239 -13.38 2.43 3.73
CA MET A 239 -14.82 2.32 4.02
C MET A 239 -15.31 0.86 4.00
N LEU A 240 -14.85 0.05 3.04
CA LEU A 240 -15.17 -1.38 3.00
C LEU A 240 -14.65 -2.11 4.25
N ALA A 241 -13.43 -1.77 4.70
CA ALA A 241 -12.86 -2.32 5.93
C ALA A 241 -13.63 -1.87 7.18
N ALA A 242 -13.98 -0.58 7.25
CA ALA A 242 -14.74 0.00 8.36
C ALA A 242 -16.12 -0.65 8.51
N GLU A 243 -16.82 -0.94 7.40
CA GLU A 243 -18.09 -1.66 7.40
C GLU A 243 -17.95 -3.06 8.01
N GLN A 244 -16.83 -3.75 7.82
CA GLN A 244 -16.59 -5.04 8.45
C GLN A 244 -16.18 -4.95 9.94
N GLY A 245 -15.96 -3.73 10.46
CA GLY A 245 -15.69 -3.46 11.87
C GLY A 245 -14.25 -3.04 12.18
N VAL A 246 -13.41 -2.80 11.17
CA VAL A 246 -12.03 -2.33 11.38
C VAL A 246 -12.02 -0.93 12.02
N LYS A 247 -11.14 -0.71 13.01
CA LYS A 247 -11.05 0.56 13.76
C LYS A 247 -9.76 1.33 13.59
N ASN A 248 -8.67 0.70 13.16
CA ASN A 248 -7.40 1.38 12.91
C ASN A 248 -6.96 1.17 11.45
N ILE A 249 -6.90 2.25 10.67
CA ILE A 249 -6.68 2.20 9.23
C ILE A 249 -5.56 3.16 8.83
N THR A 250 -4.51 2.63 8.19
CA THR A 250 -3.47 3.44 7.55
C THR A 250 -3.72 3.52 6.05
N VAL A 251 -4.09 4.67 5.52
CA VAL A 251 -4.25 4.87 4.07
C VAL A 251 -2.93 5.29 3.43
N GLY A 252 -2.60 4.70 2.28
CA GLY A 252 -1.30 4.88 1.62
C GLY A 252 -1.30 5.77 0.39
N TYR A 253 -0.12 6.32 0.07
CA TYR A 253 0.17 7.01 -1.18
C TYR A 253 1.60 6.73 -1.63
N GLY A 254 1.79 6.55 -2.95
CA GLY A 254 3.11 6.39 -3.57
C GLY A 254 3.61 7.69 -4.17
N GLN A 255 4.86 8.04 -3.90
CA GLN A 255 5.49 9.25 -4.42
C GLN A 255 5.34 9.39 -5.95
N CYS A 256 4.80 10.53 -6.39
CA CYS A 256 4.81 10.92 -7.80
C CYS A 256 6.05 11.77 -8.13
N GLY A 257 6.54 12.60 -7.20
CA GLY A 257 7.85 13.26 -7.29
C GLY A 257 7.80 14.79 -7.36
N ASN A 258 6.66 15.41 -7.68
CA ASN A 258 6.49 16.85 -7.44
C ASN A 258 6.14 17.07 -5.97
N VAL A 259 6.92 17.91 -5.29
CA VAL A 259 6.81 18.11 -3.83
C VAL A 259 5.43 18.64 -3.42
N ASN A 260 4.89 19.64 -4.14
CA ASN A 260 3.58 20.21 -3.80
C ASN A 260 2.46 19.19 -4.02
N GLN A 261 2.50 18.47 -5.14
CA GLN A 261 1.51 17.43 -5.44
C GLN A 261 1.55 16.28 -4.43
N ASP A 262 2.74 15.81 -4.05
CA ASP A 262 2.87 14.72 -3.09
C ASP A 262 2.43 15.13 -1.67
N VAL A 263 2.74 16.37 -1.25
CA VAL A 263 2.24 16.93 0.02
C VAL A 263 0.72 17.10 -0.03
N ALA A 264 0.18 17.65 -1.12
CA ALA A 264 -1.26 17.78 -1.32
C ALA A 264 -1.95 16.41 -1.25
N ALA A 265 -1.38 15.39 -1.90
CA ALA A 265 -1.92 14.04 -1.93
C ALA A 265 -2.03 13.42 -0.53
N ILE A 266 -0.97 13.48 0.29
CA ILE A 266 -1.03 12.95 1.67
C ILE A 266 -2.04 13.69 2.54
N GLN A 267 -2.07 15.03 2.43
CA GLN A 267 -2.98 15.83 3.25
C GLN A 267 -4.44 15.61 2.85
N MET A 268 -4.73 15.51 1.54
CA MET A 268 -6.07 15.18 1.03
C MET A 268 -6.45 13.73 1.29
N LEU A 269 -5.49 12.80 1.24
CA LEU A 269 -5.75 11.41 1.59
C LEU A 269 -6.25 11.29 3.03
N GLN A 270 -5.59 11.94 4.00
CA GLN A 270 -6.04 11.97 5.39
C GLN A 270 -7.41 12.64 5.49
N GLU A 271 -7.55 13.86 4.97
CA GLU A 271 -8.75 14.67 5.16
C GLU A 271 -9.99 14.04 4.53
N LEU A 272 -9.89 13.57 3.28
CA LEU A 272 -11.01 12.95 2.58
C LEU A 272 -11.36 11.59 3.17
N THR A 273 -10.38 10.79 3.60
CA THR A 273 -10.68 9.51 4.27
C THR A 273 -11.46 9.75 5.57
N ASP A 274 -11.02 10.70 6.41
CA ASP A 274 -11.73 11.05 7.65
C ASP A 274 -13.15 11.52 7.37
N ASP A 275 -13.32 12.38 6.36
CA ASP A 275 -14.60 12.95 5.97
C ASP A 275 -15.57 11.88 5.41
N TYR A 276 -15.14 11.02 4.49
CA TYR A 276 -15.98 9.92 3.98
C TYR A 276 -16.33 8.91 5.08
N LEU A 277 -15.40 8.53 5.95
CA LEU A 277 -15.71 7.63 7.06
C LEU A 277 -16.76 8.24 8.01
N LYS A 278 -16.58 9.51 8.38
CA LYS A 278 -17.50 10.24 9.27
C LYS A 278 -18.89 10.41 8.67
N ARG A 279 -18.99 10.79 7.38
CA ARG A 279 -20.27 10.97 6.67
C ARG A 279 -21.13 9.70 6.69
N TYR A 280 -20.49 8.53 6.68
CA TYR A 280 -21.16 7.22 6.70
C TYR A 280 -21.20 6.58 8.10
N GLY A 281 -20.86 7.32 9.15
CA GLY A 281 -21.03 6.88 10.55
C GLY A 281 -19.96 5.92 11.06
N TYR A 282 -18.83 5.80 10.37
CA TYR A 282 -17.71 4.97 10.82
C TYR A 282 -16.80 5.75 11.77
N ASP A 283 -16.60 5.18 12.95
CA ASP A 283 -15.59 5.64 13.92
C ASP A 283 -14.32 4.79 13.75
N CYS A 284 -13.32 5.36 13.07
CA CYS A 284 -12.03 4.74 12.80
C CYS A 284 -10.90 5.75 13.07
N TYR A 285 -9.78 5.27 13.60
CA TYR A 285 -8.55 6.02 13.73
C TYR A 285 -7.72 5.89 12.44
N VAL A 286 -7.66 6.97 11.66
CA VAL A 286 -6.95 6.99 10.39
C VAL A 286 -5.53 7.51 10.55
N THR A 287 -4.56 6.86 9.91
CA THR A 287 -3.17 7.33 9.74
C THR A 287 -2.76 7.31 8.28
N THR A 288 -1.64 7.94 7.93
CA THR A 288 -1.12 7.97 6.55
C THR A 288 0.22 7.27 6.42
N VAL A 289 0.42 6.59 5.29
CA VAL A 289 1.72 6.04 4.89
C VAL A 289 2.18 6.60 3.55
N PHE A 290 3.40 7.13 3.52
CA PHE A 290 4.07 7.57 2.31
C PHE A 290 5.05 6.50 1.82
N HIS A 291 4.90 6.04 0.60
CA HIS A 291 5.88 5.14 0.00
C HIS A 291 6.87 5.99 -0.79
N GLN A 292 8.16 5.87 -0.45
CA GLN A 292 9.22 6.38 -1.31
C GLN A 292 9.06 5.81 -2.73
N TRP A 293 9.64 6.50 -3.71
CA TRP A 293 9.54 6.20 -5.14
C TRP A 293 9.34 4.71 -5.45
N MET A 294 8.26 4.38 -6.16
CA MET A 294 7.88 3.00 -6.45
C MET A 294 8.19 2.58 -7.89
N GLY A 295 8.58 3.52 -8.74
CA GLY A 295 9.01 3.26 -10.11
C GLY A 295 10.47 2.83 -10.23
N GLY A 296 11.02 2.92 -11.44
CA GLY A 296 12.42 2.53 -11.72
C GLY A 296 13.44 3.41 -10.98
N PHE A 297 14.43 2.77 -10.37
CA PHE A 297 15.53 3.44 -9.66
C PHE A 297 16.76 3.64 -10.55
N PRO A 298 17.56 4.68 -10.30
CA PRO A 298 18.90 4.78 -10.87
C PRO A 298 19.80 3.67 -10.31
N GLN A 299 20.68 3.12 -11.16
CA GLN A 299 21.65 2.09 -10.76
C GLN A 299 22.78 2.62 -9.87
N ASP A 300 23.09 3.90 -10.00
CA ASP A 300 24.11 4.55 -9.18
C ASP A 300 23.60 4.74 -7.75
N GLU A 301 24.33 4.18 -6.79
CA GLU A 301 23.93 4.17 -5.38
C GLU A 301 23.76 5.58 -4.80
N ALA A 302 24.59 6.54 -5.20
CA ALA A 302 24.50 7.92 -4.71
C ALA A 302 23.26 8.63 -5.26
N LYS A 303 22.92 8.40 -6.55
CA LYS A 303 21.65 8.88 -7.13
C LYS A 303 20.45 8.23 -6.45
N ALA A 304 20.50 6.94 -6.19
CA ALA A 304 19.43 6.21 -5.51
C ALA A 304 19.22 6.73 -4.08
N SER A 305 20.31 6.96 -3.35
CA SER A 305 20.32 7.57 -2.02
C SER A 305 19.73 9.00 -2.07
N GLY A 306 20.13 9.82 -3.03
CA GLY A 306 19.55 11.16 -3.24
C GLY A 306 18.02 11.13 -3.44
N LEU A 307 17.50 10.15 -4.19
CA LEU A 307 16.08 9.93 -4.37
C LEU A 307 15.38 9.51 -3.06
N ILE A 308 15.99 8.61 -2.29
CA ILE A 308 15.51 8.16 -0.97
C ILE A 308 15.44 9.33 0.02
N ALA A 309 16.48 10.17 0.07
CA ALA A 309 16.54 11.35 0.93
C ALA A 309 15.50 12.42 0.54
N MET A 310 15.32 12.67 -0.76
CA MET A 310 14.27 13.56 -1.26
C MET A 310 12.88 13.05 -0.88
N ALA A 311 12.60 11.77 -1.09
CA ALA A 311 11.34 11.14 -0.72
C ALA A 311 11.08 11.22 0.79
N SER A 312 12.12 11.03 1.61
CA SER A 312 12.06 11.16 3.07
C SER A 312 11.75 12.60 3.51
N THR A 313 12.29 13.58 2.80
CA THR A 313 11.99 15.00 3.03
C THR A 313 10.53 15.30 2.77
N VAL A 314 10.00 14.85 1.63
CA VAL A 314 8.59 15.05 1.25
C VAL A 314 7.66 14.36 2.25
N ALA A 315 7.93 13.12 2.64
CA ALA A 315 7.13 12.38 3.62
C ALA A 315 7.02 13.11 4.97
N ALA A 316 8.15 13.61 5.48
CA ALA A 316 8.19 14.36 6.73
C ALA A 316 7.43 15.69 6.62
N LEU A 317 7.70 16.48 5.57
CA LEU A 317 7.04 17.78 5.37
C LEU A 317 5.53 17.66 5.10
N ALA A 318 5.11 16.55 4.47
CA ALA A 318 3.70 16.24 4.29
C ALA A 318 2.98 15.89 5.61
N GLY A 319 3.73 15.50 6.64
CA GLY A 319 3.20 15.01 7.91
C GLY A 319 2.70 13.57 7.84
N ALA A 320 3.30 12.72 6.99
CA ALA A 320 2.95 11.31 6.93
C ALA A 320 3.22 10.62 8.28
N THR A 321 2.30 9.80 8.76
CA THR A 321 2.50 9.08 10.04
C THR A 321 3.60 8.01 9.91
N LYS A 322 3.64 7.35 8.76
CA LYS A 322 4.60 6.30 8.44
C LYS A 322 5.19 6.52 7.06
N MET A 323 6.41 6.03 6.84
CA MET A 323 7.04 5.98 5.54
C MET A 323 7.64 4.60 5.27
N ILE A 324 7.46 4.10 4.04
CA ILE A 324 8.10 2.87 3.57
C ILE A 324 9.43 3.19 2.90
N THR A 325 10.51 2.64 3.44
CA THR A 325 11.88 2.89 2.94
C THR A 325 12.19 2.00 1.74
N LYS A 326 12.97 2.56 0.82
CA LYS A 326 13.61 1.89 -0.31
C LYS A 326 15.09 1.69 0.00
N THR A 327 15.79 1.04 -0.92
CA THR A 327 17.22 0.78 -0.78
C THR A 327 18.00 1.28 -2.00
N PRO A 328 19.28 1.63 -1.86
CA PRO A 328 20.11 2.00 -3.01
C PRO A 328 20.24 0.91 -4.08
N TYR A 329 19.85 -0.34 -3.80
CA TYR A 329 19.96 -1.49 -4.70
C TYR A 329 18.61 -1.86 -5.36
N GLU A 330 17.60 -0.99 -5.30
CA GLU A 330 16.26 -1.27 -5.81
C GLU A 330 16.25 -1.66 -7.30
N SER A 331 17.20 -1.16 -8.11
CA SER A 331 17.31 -1.51 -9.54
C SER A 331 18.01 -2.85 -9.83
N ILE A 332 18.56 -3.52 -8.81
CA ILE A 332 19.34 -4.76 -8.95
C ILE A 332 18.53 -5.97 -8.49
N GLY A 333 17.92 -5.92 -7.30
CA GLY A 333 17.17 -7.05 -6.75
C GLY A 333 16.82 -6.90 -5.28
N VAL A 334 16.48 -8.01 -4.62
CA VAL A 334 16.18 -8.02 -3.18
C VAL A 334 17.45 -7.63 -2.40
N PRO A 335 17.40 -6.59 -1.54
CA PRO A 335 18.59 -6.08 -0.87
C PRO A 335 19.09 -7.04 0.22
N THR A 336 20.39 -7.03 0.49
CA THR A 336 20.94 -7.66 1.69
C THR A 336 20.48 -6.88 2.94
N LYS A 337 20.66 -7.47 4.13
CA LYS A 337 20.30 -6.81 5.39
C LYS A 337 21.08 -5.52 5.62
N GLU A 338 22.34 -5.45 5.21
CA GLU A 338 23.21 -4.28 5.36
C GLU A 338 22.76 -3.11 4.46
N ILE A 339 22.38 -3.42 3.22
CA ILE A 339 21.90 -2.42 2.26
C ILE A 339 20.52 -1.88 2.69
N ASN A 340 19.67 -2.75 3.21
CA ASN A 340 18.38 -2.36 3.76
C ASN A 340 18.54 -1.50 5.02
N ALA A 341 19.44 -1.89 5.93
CA ALA A 341 19.83 -1.08 7.10
C ALA A 341 20.41 0.28 6.71
N PHE A 342 21.13 0.39 5.59
CA PHE A 342 21.59 1.67 5.07
C PHE A 342 20.41 2.59 4.71
N GLY A 343 19.46 2.10 3.90
CA GLY A 343 18.26 2.87 3.51
C GLY A 343 17.40 3.29 4.70
N ILE A 344 17.29 2.43 5.73
CA ILE A 344 16.62 2.77 7.00
C ILE A 344 17.33 3.92 7.71
N ARG A 345 18.65 3.83 7.91
CA ARG A 345 19.42 4.87 8.63
C ARG A 345 19.41 6.20 7.90
N GLU A 346 19.57 6.19 6.58
CA GLU A 346 19.46 7.38 5.73
C GLU A 346 18.11 8.05 5.89
N SER A 347 17.03 7.27 5.69
CA SER A 347 15.66 7.75 5.82
C SER A 347 15.37 8.29 7.23
N LYS A 348 15.81 7.55 8.26
CA LYS A 348 15.64 7.90 9.67
C LYS A 348 16.34 9.21 10.02
N MET A 349 17.54 9.42 9.49
CA MET A 349 18.28 10.66 9.68
C MET A 349 17.50 11.85 9.13
N VAL A 350 17.02 11.76 7.88
CA VAL A 350 16.26 12.85 7.22
C VAL A 350 14.97 13.18 7.99
N VAL A 351 14.13 12.18 8.29
CA VAL A 351 12.87 12.44 9.02
C VAL A 351 13.12 12.96 10.45
N SER A 352 14.26 12.64 11.06
CA SER A 352 14.62 13.16 12.39
C SER A 352 15.05 14.62 12.34
N LEU A 353 15.77 15.04 11.29
CA LEU A 353 16.12 16.46 11.06
C LEU A 353 14.87 17.33 10.85
N LEU A 354 13.83 16.76 10.26
CA LEU A 354 12.60 17.46 9.87
C LEU A 354 11.44 17.27 10.85
N LYS A 355 11.65 16.61 12.00
CA LYS A 355 10.58 16.23 12.94
C LYS A 355 9.71 17.40 13.43
N ASP A 356 10.29 18.60 13.50
CA ASP A 356 9.64 19.83 13.98
C ASP A 356 9.17 20.73 12.82
N GLN A 357 9.26 20.25 11.57
CA GLN A 357 8.96 21.01 10.36
C GLN A 357 7.74 20.43 9.64
N LYS A 358 7.02 21.30 8.93
CA LYS A 358 5.91 20.95 8.04
C LYS A 358 5.97 21.84 6.81
N MET A 359 5.40 21.37 5.71
CA MET A 359 5.24 22.22 4.52
C MET A 359 4.33 23.42 4.87
N PRO A 360 4.79 24.67 4.67
CA PRO A 360 3.93 25.84 4.84
C PRO A 360 2.81 25.86 3.79
N SER A 361 1.68 26.49 4.13
CA SER A 361 0.62 26.76 3.16
C SER A 361 1.15 27.65 2.04
N SER A 362 0.68 27.42 0.83
CA SER A 362 0.94 28.28 -0.33
C SER A 362 -0.22 28.16 -1.30
N GLU A 363 -0.41 29.17 -2.14
CA GLU A 363 -1.44 29.16 -3.17
C GLU A 363 -1.33 27.94 -4.10
N ALA A 364 -0.11 27.57 -4.50
CA ALA A 364 0.13 26.39 -5.34
C ALA A 364 -0.30 25.08 -4.64
N LEU A 365 -0.01 24.95 -3.34
CA LEU A 365 -0.44 23.78 -2.56
C LEU A 365 -1.96 23.73 -2.41
N ASP A 366 -2.60 24.87 -2.15
CA ASP A 366 -4.04 24.97 -1.96
C ASP A 366 -4.81 24.69 -3.27
N ILE A 367 -4.31 25.16 -4.41
CA ILE A 367 -4.85 24.85 -5.73
C ILE A 367 -4.77 23.33 -6.00
N GLU A 368 -3.61 22.71 -5.76
CA GLU A 368 -3.43 21.28 -6.03
C GLU A 368 -4.31 20.41 -5.11
N LYS A 369 -4.44 20.79 -3.82
CA LYS A 369 -5.38 20.15 -2.89
C LYS A 369 -6.82 20.21 -3.38
N GLU A 370 -7.26 21.38 -3.79
CA GLU A 370 -8.64 21.57 -4.25
C GLU A 370 -8.90 20.81 -5.54
N GLN A 371 -7.92 20.76 -6.44
CA GLN A 371 -8.01 19.93 -7.65
C GLN A 371 -8.14 18.44 -7.32
N ILE A 372 -7.30 17.91 -6.41
CA ILE A 372 -7.39 16.52 -5.94
C ILE A 372 -8.76 16.24 -5.31
N ARG A 373 -9.27 17.15 -4.47
CA ARG A 373 -10.59 17.01 -3.85
C ARG A 373 -11.71 16.91 -4.88
N LYS A 374 -11.72 17.80 -5.88
CA LYS A 374 -12.72 17.78 -6.96
C LYS A 374 -12.71 16.47 -7.72
N GLU A 375 -11.52 16.00 -8.07
CA GLU A 375 -11.33 14.74 -8.78
C GLU A 375 -11.81 13.54 -7.97
N VAL A 376 -11.40 13.43 -6.70
CA VAL A 376 -11.80 12.33 -5.81
C VAL A 376 -13.32 12.32 -5.62
N ASN A 377 -13.93 13.48 -5.38
CA ASN A 377 -15.39 13.56 -5.23
C ASN A 377 -16.12 13.13 -6.51
N CYS A 378 -15.64 13.54 -7.68
CA CYS A 378 -16.24 13.12 -8.95
C CYS A 378 -16.21 11.60 -9.12
N LEU A 379 -15.08 10.96 -8.80
CA LEU A 379 -14.95 9.51 -8.87
C LEU A 379 -15.85 8.79 -7.84
N MET A 380 -15.82 9.24 -6.57
CA MET A 380 -16.65 8.66 -5.51
C MET A 380 -18.16 8.81 -5.80
N ASP A 381 -18.60 9.95 -6.31
CA ASP A 381 -20.00 10.17 -6.69
C ASP A 381 -20.46 9.19 -7.77
N HIS A 382 -19.63 8.94 -8.78
CA HIS A 382 -19.93 7.92 -9.79
C HIS A 382 -19.97 6.51 -9.19
N VAL A 383 -19.06 6.17 -8.29
CA VAL A 383 -19.06 4.87 -7.61
C VAL A 383 -20.37 4.66 -6.86
N PHE A 384 -20.79 5.61 -6.01
CA PHE A 384 -22.05 5.49 -5.28
C PHE A 384 -23.26 5.46 -6.20
N LYS A 385 -23.28 6.25 -7.27
CA LYS A 385 -24.36 6.24 -8.26
C LYS A 385 -24.48 4.89 -8.98
N LEU A 386 -23.36 4.30 -9.41
CA LEU A 386 -23.36 2.99 -10.06
C LEU A 386 -23.78 1.88 -9.11
N GLY A 387 -23.46 2.02 -7.82
CA GLY A 387 -23.81 1.08 -6.77
C GLY A 387 -25.22 1.21 -6.23
N ASP A 388 -26.01 2.19 -6.69
CA ASP A 388 -27.28 2.57 -6.07
C ASP A 388 -27.15 2.75 -4.54
N GLY A 389 -26.02 3.34 -4.11
CA GLY A 389 -25.64 3.52 -2.71
C GLY A 389 -24.75 2.42 -2.11
N ASP A 390 -24.67 1.23 -2.70
CA ASP A 390 -23.76 0.16 -2.25
C ASP A 390 -22.35 0.36 -2.81
N LEU A 391 -21.39 0.68 -1.92
CA LEU A 391 -20.01 0.97 -2.29
C LEU A 391 -19.29 -0.21 -2.97
N ALA A 392 -19.54 -1.44 -2.55
CA ALA A 392 -18.87 -2.62 -3.10
C ALA A 392 -19.39 -2.92 -4.51
N VAL A 393 -20.71 -2.88 -4.70
CA VAL A 393 -21.34 -3.03 -6.02
C VAL A 393 -20.91 -1.89 -6.95
N GLY A 394 -20.91 -0.66 -6.45
CA GLY A 394 -20.50 0.54 -7.19
C GLY A 394 -19.07 0.45 -7.68
N THR A 395 -18.16 -0.06 -6.84
CA THR A 395 -16.75 -0.23 -7.16
C THR A 395 -16.56 -1.23 -8.31
N ILE A 396 -17.21 -2.39 -8.23
CA ILE A 396 -17.13 -3.43 -9.28
C ILE A 396 -17.58 -2.84 -10.63
N LYS A 397 -18.77 -2.20 -10.65
CA LYS A 397 -19.31 -1.56 -11.85
C LYS A 397 -18.42 -0.42 -12.36
N ALA A 398 -17.82 0.36 -11.45
CA ALA A 398 -16.94 1.47 -11.83
C ALA A 398 -15.72 0.99 -12.62
N PHE A 399 -15.10 -0.13 -12.23
CA PHE A 399 -14.01 -0.74 -12.98
C PHE A 399 -14.48 -1.42 -14.27
N GLU A 400 -15.62 -2.13 -14.25
CA GLU A 400 -16.22 -2.73 -15.45
C GLU A 400 -16.47 -1.69 -16.55
N LEU A 401 -16.93 -0.50 -16.17
CA LEU A 401 -17.23 0.60 -17.09
C LEU A 401 -16.03 1.51 -17.38
N GLY A 402 -14.94 1.38 -16.63
CA GLY A 402 -13.74 2.24 -16.73
C GLY A 402 -13.92 3.63 -16.13
N VAL A 403 -14.91 3.82 -15.27
CA VAL A 403 -15.12 5.04 -14.46
C VAL A 403 -13.98 5.23 -13.47
N ILE A 404 -13.42 4.13 -12.97
CA ILE A 404 -12.11 4.09 -12.32
C ILE A 404 -11.23 3.14 -13.14
N ASP A 405 -9.98 3.54 -13.36
CA ASP A 405 -9.00 2.78 -14.12
C ASP A 405 -7.62 3.02 -13.47
N VAL A 406 -6.76 2.01 -13.42
CA VAL A 406 -5.43 2.10 -12.80
C VAL A 406 -4.36 1.96 -13.89
N PRO A 407 -3.42 2.90 -14.04
CA PRO A 407 -2.41 2.82 -15.10
C PRO A 407 -1.58 1.55 -14.99
N PHE A 408 -1.43 0.83 -16.11
CA PHE A 408 -0.56 -0.34 -16.26
C PHE A 408 -0.92 -1.54 -15.37
N ALA A 409 -2.15 -1.63 -14.88
CA ALA A 409 -2.56 -2.77 -14.07
C ALA A 409 -2.68 -4.06 -14.91
N PRO A 410 -2.04 -5.17 -14.51
CA PRO A 410 -2.09 -6.43 -15.26
C PRO A 410 -3.46 -7.11 -15.27
N SER A 411 -4.37 -6.73 -14.37
CA SER A 411 -5.68 -7.35 -14.24
C SER A 411 -6.58 -7.09 -15.45
N LYS A 412 -7.26 -8.15 -15.92
CA LYS A 412 -8.31 -8.05 -16.95
C LYS A 412 -9.56 -7.30 -16.48
N GLN A 413 -9.68 -7.05 -15.18
CA GLN A 413 -10.78 -6.26 -14.61
C GLN A 413 -10.54 -4.75 -14.78
N ASN A 414 -9.33 -4.36 -15.18
CA ASN A 414 -8.94 -2.98 -15.41
C ASN A 414 -9.00 -2.66 -16.91
N GLN A 415 -9.65 -1.56 -17.29
CA GLN A 415 -9.84 -1.20 -18.70
C GLN A 415 -8.53 -0.81 -19.40
N ASN A 416 -7.54 -0.28 -18.67
CA ASN A 416 -6.26 0.18 -19.20
C ASN A 416 -6.42 1.16 -20.38
N LYS A 417 -7.41 2.05 -20.27
CA LYS A 417 -7.71 3.11 -21.25
C LYS A 417 -7.21 4.47 -20.82
N ILE A 418 -6.79 4.61 -19.55
CA ILE A 418 -6.14 5.84 -19.10
C ILE A 418 -4.65 5.80 -19.39
N LEU A 419 -4.10 6.94 -19.78
CA LEU A 419 -2.65 7.14 -19.92
C LEU A 419 -2.24 8.34 -19.07
N PRO A 420 -1.33 8.18 -18.10
CA PRO A 420 -0.80 9.29 -17.33
C PRO A 420 0.45 9.87 -18.02
N ALA A 421 0.73 11.14 -17.77
CA ALA A 421 2.01 11.79 -18.09
C ALA A 421 2.28 12.93 -17.11
N ARG A 422 3.52 13.37 -17.00
CA ARG A 422 3.87 14.52 -16.17
C ARG A 422 3.57 15.83 -16.89
N ASP A 423 3.13 16.84 -16.14
CA ASP A 423 3.11 18.22 -16.62
C ASP A 423 4.50 18.86 -16.61
N ASN A 424 4.56 20.16 -16.91
CA ASN A 424 5.83 20.87 -17.04
C ASN A 424 6.59 21.02 -15.72
N GLU A 425 5.90 20.87 -14.58
CA GLU A 425 6.47 20.94 -13.23
C GLU A 425 6.70 19.56 -12.62
N GLY A 426 6.40 18.50 -13.38
CA GLY A 426 6.61 17.12 -12.95
C GLY A 426 5.45 16.52 -12.18
N CYS A 427 4.32 17.22 -12.04
CA CYS A 427 3.12 16.64 -11.43
C CYS A 427 2.52 15.61 -12.38
N VAL A 428 2.04 14.48 -11.85
CA VAL A 428 1.35 13.47 -12.65
C VAL A 428 -0.05 14.00 -13.01
N ARG A 429 -0.35 13.97 -14.31
CA ARG A 429 -1.62 14.35 -14.95
C ARG A 429 -2.14 13.21 -15.83
N ILE A 430 -3.38 13.33 -16.26
CA ILE A 430 -4.07 12.37 -17.12
C ILE A 430 -4.00 12.88 -18.56
N LEU A 431 -3.29 12.16 -19.41
CA LEU A 431 -3.12 12.43 -20.84
C LEU A 431 -4.32 11.90 -21.63
N GLU A 432 -4.68 10.64 -21.41
CA GLU A 432 -5.91 10.04 -21.95
C GLU A 432 -6.83 9.64 -20.81
N PHE A 433 -8.09 10.07 -20.88
CA PHE A 433 -9.07 9.86 -19.81
C PHE A 433 -9.85 8.54 -19.95
N GLY A 434 -9.88 7.90 -21.12
CA GLY A 434 -10.78 6.78 -21.36
C GLY A 434 -12.22 7.10 -20.93
N ASN A 435 -12.77 6.29 -20.02
CA ASN A 435 -14.10 6.47 -19.44
C ASN A 435 -14.08 7.04 -18.01
N LEU A 436 -12.92 7.56 -17.55
CA LEU A 436 -12.73 8.00 -16.18
C LEU A 436 -13.82 9.02 -15.79
N GLY A 437 -14.45 8.81 -14.62
CA GLY A 437 -15.58 9.58 -14.12
C GLY A 437 -15.21 10.99 -13.68
N MET A 438 -14.76 11.82 -14.63
CA MET A 438 -14.32 13.20 -14.42
C MET A 438 -15.17 14.17 -15.26
N SER A 439 -15.46 15.34 -14.69
CA SER A 439 -16.11 16.45 -15.38
C SER A 439 -15.20 17.11 -16.42
N ASP A 440 -15.80 17.88 -17.33
CA ASP A 440 -15.06 18.49 -18.45
C ASP A 440 -14.12 19.61 -18.00
N ASP A 441 -14.41 20.31 -16.89
CA ASP A 441 -13.50 21.30 -16.30
C ASP A 441 -12.23 20.64 -15.72
N ILE A 442 -12.37 19.46 -15.10
CA ILE A 442 -11.21 18.66 -14.66
C ILE A 442 -10.39 18.24 -15.88
N LYS A 443 -11.02 17.71 -16.93
CA LYS A 443 -10.31 17.31 -18.16
C LYS A 443 -9.57 18.49 -18.80
N ALA A 444 -10.19 19.67 -18.82
CA ALA A 444 -9.59 20.89 -19.33
C ALA A 444 -8.36 21.32 -18.51
N PHE A 445 -8.40 21.18 -17.18
CA PHE A 445 -7.26 21.46 -16.31
C PHE A 445 -6.04 20.58 -16.65
N HIS A 446 -6.22 19.25 -16.71
CA HIS A 446 -5.13 18.33 -17.05
C HIS A 446 -4.54 18.62 -18.43
N LYS A 447 -5.41 18.87 -19.42
CA LYS A 447 -4.99 19.23 -20.77
C LYS A 447 -4.16 20.50 -20.79
N ALA A 448 -4.61 21.56 -20.11
CA ALA A 448 -3.87 22.82 -20.04
C ALA A 448 -2.46 22.65 -19.45
N LYS A 449 -2.33 21.84 -18.38
CA LYS A 449 -1.03 21.53 -17.76
C LYS A 449 -0.09 20.74 -18.67
N LEU A 450 -0.63 19.81 -19.46
CA LEU A 450 0.16 19.08 -20.46
C LEU A 450 0.51 19.95 -21.68
N ASP A 451 -0.35 20.87 -22.08
CA ASP A 451 -0.10 21.83 -23.17
C ASP A 451 1.06 22.78 -22.81
N GLU A 452 1.20 23.18 -21.54
CA GLU A 452 2.35 23.94 -21.02
C GLU A 452 3.68 23.17 -21.23
N ARG A 453 3.68 21.86 -20.95
CA ARG A 453 4.83 20.99 -21.19
C ARG A 453 5.14 20.86 -22.68
N ALA A 454 4.13 20.59 -23.50
CA ALA A 454 4.26 20.44 -24.95
C ALA A 454 4.87 21.69 -25.60
N LYS A 455 4.39 22.88 -25.21
CA LYS A 455 4.93 24.16 -25.66
C LYS A 455 6.39 24.35 -25.25
N THR A 456 6.74 23.97 -24.02
CA THR A 456 8.11 24.08 -23.49
C THR A 456 9.09 23.13 -24.20
N GLU A 457 8.64 21.92 -24.51
CA GLU A 457 9.47 20.89 -25.16
C GLU A 457 9.50 21.00 -26.70
N GLY A 458 8.62 21.82 -27.29
CA GLY A 458 8.52 21.96 -28.74
C GLY A 458 8.07 20.67 -29.44
N ARG A 459 7.26 19.84 -28.77
CA ARG A 459 6.69 18.60 -29.32
C ARG A 459 5.22 18.45 -28.98
N SER A 460 4.49 17.66 -29.76
CA SER A 460 3.09 17.32 -29.49
C SER A 460 2.94 16.39 -28.28
N ILE A 461 1.79 16.49 -27.60
CA ILE A 461 1.37 15.55 -26.56
C ILE A 461 1.08 14.21 -27.22
N THR A 462 1.83 13.18 -26.85
CA THR A 462 1.69 11.81 -27.36
C THR A 462 2.04 10.82 -26.26
N PHE A 463 1.70 9.53 -26.46
CA PHE A 463 2.11 8.44 -25.56
C PHE A 463 3.63 8.39 -25.30
N GLN A 464 4.46 8.94 -26.20
CA GLN A 464 5.90 9.02 -25.97
C GLN A 464 6.26 9.81 -24.70
N MET A 465 5.47 10.82 -24.30
CA MET A 465 5.68 11.53 -23.02
C MET A 465 5.57 10.59 -21.83
N THR A 466 4.54 9.72 -21.83
CA THR A 466 4.35 8.69 -20.80
C THR A 466 5.54 7.74 -20.75
N VAL A 467 5.99 7.25 -21.91
CA VAL A 467 7.16 6.35 -22.00
C VAL A 467 8.42 7.03 -21.44
N ASP A 468 8.68 8.27 -21.83
CA ASP A 468 9.86 9.00 -21.35
C ASP A 468 9.80 9.20 -19.83
N ASP A 469 8.62 9.49 -19.27
CA ASP A 469 8.42 9.70 -17.83
C ASP A 469 8.60 8.41 -17.02
N VAL A 470 8.25 7.24 -17.57
CA VAL A 470 8.47 5.94 -16.94
C VAL A 470 9.96 5.68 -16.70
N TYR A 471 10.83 6.13 -17.62
CA TYR A 471 12.28 5.93 -17.51
C TYR A 471 13.02 7.09 -16.85
N ALA A 472 12.44 8.29 -16.79
CA ALA A 472 13.12 9.53 -16.41
C ALA A 472 13.92 9.41 -15.10
N VAL A 473 13.29 8.93 -14.03
CA VAL A 473 13.91 8.89 -12.68
C VAL A 473 15.11 7.93 -12.65
N SER A 474 15.03 6.80 -13.36
CA SER A 474 16.16 5.87 -13.50
C SER A 474 17.34 6.49 -14.26
N MET A 475 17.07 7.49 -15.11
CA MET A 475 18.07 8.28 -15.83
C MET A 475 18.55 9.51 -15.05
N GLY A 476 17.99 9.77 -13.86
CA GLY A 476 18.37 10.87 -12.97
C GLY A 476 17.57 12.16 -13.14
N GLU A 477 16.44 12.13 -13.84
CA GLU A 477 15.57 13.29 -14.08
C GLU A 477 14.15 13.00 -13.61
N MET A 478 13.40 14.00 -13.13
CA MET A 478 12.00 13.78 -12.75
C MET A 478 11.07 13.70 -13.96
N ILE A 479 11.36 14.47 -15.01
CA ILE A 479 10.52 14.61 -16.21
C ILE A 479 11.27 14.03 -17.41
N GLY A 480 10.61 13.21 -18.20
CA GLY A 480 11.14 12.64 -19.44
C GLY A 480 11.23 13.70 -20.55
N ARG A 481 12.21 14.60 -20.44
CA ARG A 481 12.44 15.65 -21.45
C ARG A 481 13.12 15.03 -22.69
N PRO A 482 12.80 15.50 -23.92
CA PRO A 482 13.51 15.07 -25.12
C PRO A 482 15.01 15.33 -24.99
N GLN A 483 15.83 14.31 -25.25
CA GLN A 483 17.28 14.52 -25.33
C GLN A 483 17.56 15.40 -26.55
N LYS A 484 18.20 16.56 -26.35
CA LYS A 484 18.78 17.29 -27.48
C LYS A 484 19.83 16.37 -28.09
N ALA A 485 19.75 16.13 -29.41
CA ALA A 485 20.82 15.45 -30.13
C ALA A 485 22.15 16.12 -29.72
N ARG A 486 23.04 15.36 -29.09
CA ARG A 486 24.39 15.84 -28.78
C ARG A 486 25.00 16.26 -30.12
N LYS A 487 25.16 17.57 -30.32
CA LYS A 487 25.89 18.14 -31.45
C LYS A 487 27.37 17.89 -31.29
#